data_AF-A0A922PU15-F1
#
_entry.id   AF-A0A922PU15-F1
#
_cell.length_a   1.000
_cell.length_b   1.000
_cell.length_c   1.000
_cell.angle_alpha   90.00
_cell.angle_beta   90.00
_cell.angle_gamma   90.00
#
_symmetry.space_group_name_H-M   'P 1'
#
loop_
_entity.id
_entity.type
_entity.pdbx_description
1 polymer ?
#
loop_
_entity_poly.entity_id
_entity_poly.type
_entity_poly.pdbx_seq_one_letter_code
_entity_poly.pdbx_strand_id
1 'polypeptide(L)' 'MGTLLKLLTKKEYFVCPNCHEHYEFSHSQVKGMLKKYGHINCYYCRTELKQIDE' A
#
# COMPACT_ATOMS: atom_id res chain seq x y z
N MET A 1 -5.69 -17.78 20.70
CA MET A 1 -5.59 -16.36 20.29
C MET A 1 -4.37 -16.16 19.38
N GLY A 2 -4.33 -16.78 18.18
CA GLY A 2 -3.08 -16.90 17.41
C GLY A 2 -3.10 -16.35 15.97
N THR A 3 -4.25 -15.89 15.47
CA THR A 3 -4.43 -15.61 14.03
C THR A 3 -4.39 -14.12 13.67
N LEU A 4 -4.46 -13.21 14.66
CA LEU A 4 -4.42 -11.77 14.44
C LEU A 4 -2.99 -11.21 14.25
N LEU A 5 -1.98 -11.83 14.87
CA LEU A 5 -0.60 -11.33 14.83
C LEU A 5 0.10 -11.52 13.48
N LYS A 6 -0.29 -12.52 12.67
CA LYS A 6 0.32 -12.76 11.34
C LYS A 6 -0.14 -11.79 10.26
N LEU A 7 -1.28 -11.11 10.44
CA LEU A 7 -1.75 -10.06 9.52
C LEU A 7 -1.10 -8.71 9.81
N LEU A 8 -0.48 -8.53 10.98
CA LEU A 8 0.17 -7.28 11.37
C LEU A 8 1.56 -7.10 10.73
N THR A 9 2.16 -8.17 10.21
CA THR A 9 3.51 -8.13 9.63
C THR A 9 3.56 -8.24 8.11
N LYS A 10 2.42 -8.44 7.43
CA LYS A 10 2.41 -8.45 5.96
C LYS A 10 2.52 -7.01 5.45
N LYS A 11 3.68 -6.70 4.89
CA LYS A 11 3.95 -5.47 4.15
C LYS A 11 3.50 -5.63 2.70
N GLU A 12 3.05 -4.55 2.12
CA GLU A 12 2.72 -4.43 0.71
C GLU A 12 3.53 -3.28 0.14
N TYR A 13 4.17 -3.54 -1.00
CA TYR A 13 5.07 -2.60 -1.66
C TYR A 13 4.37 -2.00 -2.86
N PHE A 14 4.60 -0.71 -3.06
CA PHE A 14 4.02 0.05 -4.15
C PHE A 14 5.07 0.93 -4.81
N VAL A 15 4.92 1.15 -6.11
CA VAL A 15 5.77 2.08 -6.87
C VAL A 15 4.91 3.08 -7.63
N CYS A 16 5.33 4.35 -7.62
CA CYS A 16 4.74 5.36 -8.48
C CYS A 16 5.28 5.18 -9.91
N PRO A 17 4.43 4.95 -10.93
CA PRO A 17 4.90 4.78 -12.30
C PRO A 17 5.41 6.09 -12.94
N ASN A 18 5.19 7.25 -12.31
CA ASN A 18 5.58 8.56 -12.87
C ASN A 18 6.91 9.06 -12.31
N CYS A 19 7.08 9.05 -10.98
CA CYS A 19 8.32 9.49 -10.32
C CYS A 19 9.20 8.36 -9.80
N HIS A 20 8.77 7.10 -9.94
CA HIS A 20 9.48 5.90 -9.45
C HIS A 20 9.74 5.86 -7.94
N GLU A 21 8.98 6.64 -7.17
CA GLU A 21 9.01 6.59 -5.70
C GLU A 21 8.43 5.27 -5.20
N HIS A 22 9.10 4.67 -4.22
CA HIS A 22 8.69 3.41 -3.60
C HIS A 22 8.01 3.67 -2.26
N TYR A 23 6.97 2.90 -1.99
CA TYR A 23 6.18 3.00 -0.77
C TYR A 23 6.04 1.62 -0.14
N GLU A 24 6.08 1.61 1.19
CA GLU A 24 5.82 0.43 2.01
C GLU A 24 4.64 0.74 2.91
N PHE A 25 3.61 -0.12 2.85
CA PHE A 25 2.44 -0.01 3.71
C PHE A 25 2.17 -1.34 4.39
N SER A 26 1.56 -1.29 5.58
CA SER A 26 0.94 -2.48 6.15
C SER A 26 -0.35 -2.83 5.42
N HIS A 27 -0.67 -4.13 5.34
CA HIS A 27 -1.92 -4.63 4.76
C HIS A 27 -3.18 -3.93 5.32
N SER A 28 -3.17 -3.62 6.62
CA SER A 28 -4.27 -2.89 7.28
C SER A 28 -4.41 -1.45 6.78
N GLN A 29 -3.29 -0.75 6.53
CA GLN A 29 -3.30 0.59 5.95
C GLN A 29 -3.82 0.56 4.53
N VAL A 30 -3.34 -0.36 3.69
CA VAL A 30 -3.79 -0.52 2.30
C VAL A 30 -5.29 -0.77 2.25
N LYS A 31 -5.81 -1.73 3.03
CA LYS A 31 -7.25 -1.98 3.13
C LYS A 31 -8.02 -0.74 3.57
N GLY A 32 -7.51 0.02 4.55
CA GLY A 32 -8.12 1.26 5.02
C GLY A 32 -8.19 2.33 3.93
N MET A 33 -7.11 2.51 3.17
CA MET A 33 -7.02 3.48 2.07
C MET A 33 -7.93 3.08 0.91
N LEU A 34 -7.88 1.82 0.47
CA LEU A 34 -8.74 1.31 -0.60
C LEU A 34 -10.22 1.39 -0.23
N LYS A 35 -10.58 1.08 1.03
CA LYS A 35 -11.97 1.22 1.49
C LYS A 35 -12.45 2.68 1.46
N LYS A 36 -11.57 3.63 1.78
CA LYS A 36 -11.93 5.05 1.88
C LYS A 36 -11.90 5.78 0.53
N TYR A 37 -10.93 5.47 -0.33
CA TYR A 37 -10.64 6.22 -1.54
C TYR A 37 -10.73 5.39 -2.83
N GLY A 38 -10.77 4.06 -2.75
CA GLY A 38 -10.79 3.14 -3.89
C GLY A 38 -9.41 2.89 -4.52
N HIS A 39 -8.45 3.80 -4.34
CA HIS A 39 -7.09 3.72 -4.87
C HIS A 39 -6.08 4.36 -3.91
N ILE A 40 -4.79 4.18 -4.18
CA ILE A 40 -3.69 4.81 -3.42
C ILE A 40 -2.88 5.67 -4.39
N ASN A 41 -2.70 6.96 -4.05
CA ASN A 41 -1.98 7.90 -4.91
C ASN A 41 -0.61 8.26 -4.34
N CYS A 42 0.34 8.52 -5.24
CA CYS A 42 1.64 9.10 -4.92
C CYS A 42 1.46 10.46 -4.23
N TYR A 43 2.22 10.69 -3.15
CA TYR A 43 2.18 11.97 -2.44
C TYR A 43 2.67 13.14 -3.28
N TYR A 44 3.59 12.90 -4.21
CA TYR A 44 4.21 13.93 -5.05
C TYR A 44 3.45 14.16 -6.35
N CYS A 45 3.21 13.09 -7.11
CA CYS A 45 2.65 13.19 -8.47
C CYS A 45 1.14 13.04 -8.51
N ARG A 46 0.50 12.60 -7.41
CA ARG A 46 -0.93 12.27 -7.35
C ARG A 46 -1.38 11.14 -8.30
N THR A 47 -0.45 10.52 -9.02
CA THR A 47 -0.66 9.33 -9.84
C THR A 47 -0.95 8.12 -8.97
N GLU A 48 -1.85 7.26 -9.43
CA GLU A 48 -2.15 5.98 -8.76
C GLU A 48 -0.88 5.11 -8.68
N LEU A 49 -0.63 4.59 -7.48
CA LEU A 49 0.48 3.70 -7.20
C LEU A 49 0.17 2.29 -7.69
N LYS A 50 1.18 1.59 -8.18
CA LYS A 50 1.08 0.17 -8.56
C LYS A 50 1.65 -0.70 -7.48
N GLN A 51 0.88 -1.69 -7.02
CA GLN A 51 1.39 -2.71 -6.13
C GLN A 51 2.43 -3.56 -6.87
N ILE A 52 3.52 -3.88 -6.18
CA ILE A 52 4.54 -4.82 -6.64
C ILE A 52 4.67 -5.93 -5.61
N ASP A 53 4.87 -7.14 -6.10
CA ASP A 53 5.25 -8.27 -5.27
C ASP A 53 6.77 -8.16 -5.00
N GLU A 54 7.18 -8.39 -3.75
CA GLU A 54 8.61 -8.51 -3.40
C GLU A 54 9.22 -9.78 -4.01
#